data_AF-A0A923VTF5-F1
#
_entry.id   AF-A0A923VTF5-F1
#
_cell.length_a   1.000
_cell.length_b   1.000
_cell.length_c   1.000
_cell.angle_alpha   90.00
_cell.angle_beta   90.00
_cell.angle_gamma   90.00
#
_symmetry.space_group_name_H-M   'P 1'
#
loop_
_entity.id
_entity.type
_entity.pdbx_description
1 polymer ?
#
loop_
_entity_poly.entity_id
_entity_poly.type
_entity_poly.pdbx_seq_one_letter_code
_entity_poly.pdbx_strand_id
1 'polypeptide(L)' 'MQEFHQTVKVKNHVINITLPDHFDCDEVEVFVLKKEKNDFEIPQFQIDEVRERHEKYLKNPDNVISMNDFLKELENDL' A
#
# COMPACT_ATOMS: atom_id res chain seq x y z
N MET A 1 -0.17 10.21 13.83
CA MET A 1 0.74 9.08 13.55
C MET A 1 1.63 9.51 12.40
N GLN A 2 2.95 9.56 12.59
CA GLN A 2 3.89 9.81 11.49
C GLN A 2 4.39 8.46 10.99
N GLU A 3 4.43 8.26 9.68
CA GLU A 3 4.89 7.01 9.06
C GLU A 3 6.03 7.29 8.09
N PHE A 4 7.02 6.39 8.07
CA PHE A 4 8.17 6.46 7.19
C PHE A 4 8.51 5.06 6.68
N HIS A 5 8.60 4.90 5.36
CA HIS A 5 8.91 3.61 4.75
C HIS A 5 10.17 3.72 3.89
N GLN A 6 11.15 2.85 4.17
CA GLN A 6 12.42 2.81 3.44
C GLN A 6 12.85 1.36 3.19
N THR A 7 13.25 1.06 1.95
CA THR A 7 13.99 -0.18 1.65
C THR A 7 15.48 0.04 1.92
N VAL A 8 16.05 -0.68 2.88
CA VAL A 8 17.49 -0.63 3.21
C VAL A 8 18.20 -1.92 2.82
N LYS A 9 19.48 -1.82 2.43
CA LYS A 9 20.31 -3.00 2.12
C LYS A 9 20.86 -3.60 3.41
N VAL A 10 20.78 -4.92 3.55
CA VAL A 10 21.41 -5.67 4.63
C VAL A 10 22.89 -5.89 4.31
N LYS A 11 23.80 -5.50 5.21
CA LYS A 11 25.24 -5.79 5.10
C LYS A 11 25.74 -6.39 6.40
N ASN A 12 26.35 -7.58 6.33
CA ASN A 12 26.86 -8.30 7.50
C ASN A 12 25.83 -8.43 8.64
N HIS A 13 24.55 -8.70 8.30
CA HIS A 13 23.45 -8.81 9.25
C HIS A 13 23.12 -7.49 10.00
N VAL A 14 23.56 -6.35 9.48
CA VAL A 14 23.26 -5.03 10.04
C VAL A 14 22.46 -4.21 9.03
N ILE A 15 21.51 -3.44 9.54
CA ILE A 15 20.77 -2.38 8.82
C ILE A 15 21.02 -1.04 9.52
N ASN A 16 21.18 0.03 8.75
CA ASN A 16 21.27 1.40 9.27
C ASN A 16 20.06 2.18 8.75
N ILE A 17 19.31 2.80 9.66
CA ILE A 17 18.14 3.63 9.36
C ILE A 17 18.44 5.03 9.87
N THR A 18 18.23 6.04 9.03
CA THR A 18 18.32 7.44 9.41
C THR A 18 16.93 8.04 9.24
N LEU A 19 16.36 8.53 10.34
CA LEU A 19 15.05 9.17 10.32
C LEU A 19 15.16 10.56 9.65
N PRO A 20 14.13 11.02 8.92
CA PRO A 20 14.09 12.37 8.38
C PRO A 20 14.11 13.43 9.49
N ASP A 21 14.68 14.61 9.21
CA ASP A 21 14.81 15.71 10.20
C ASP A 21 13.48 16.19 10.81
N HIS A 22 12.36 15.96 10.12
CA HIS A 22 11.02 16.34 10.56
C HIS A 22 10.28 15.23 11.32
N PHE A 23 10.92 14.06 11.50
CA PHE A 23 10.35 12.91 12.19
C PHE A 23 10.67 13.02 13.69
N ASP A 24 9.89 13.85 14.39
CA ASP A 24 10.08 14.21 15.80
C ASP A 24 9.35 13.22 16.73
N CYS A 25 10.09 12.28 17.31
CA CYS A 25 9.57 11.27 18.23
C CYS A 25 10.64 10.73 19.18
N ASP A 26 10.22 10.31 20.38
CA ASP A 26 11.12 9.72 21.38
C ASP A 26 11.40 8.22 21.14
N GLU A 27 10.44 7.50 20.54
CA GLU A 27 10.52 6.05 20.31
C GLU A 27 9.91 5.67 18.95
N VAL A 28 10.47 4.62 18.32
CA VAL A 28 9.96 4.05 17.06
C VAL A 28 9.81 2.54 17.16
N GLU A 29 8.74 2.01 16.59
CA GLU A 29 8.54 0.58 16.39
C GLU A 29 9.00 0.18 14.98
N VAL A 30 9.77 -0.90 14.86
CA VAL A 30 10.37 -1.33 13.58
C VAL A 30 9.94 -2.75 13.23
N PHE A 31 9.34 -2.92 12.05
CA PHE A 31 9.03 -4.22 11.46
C PHE A 31 10.04 -4.55 10.35
N VAL A 32 10.75 -5.68 10.48
CA VAL A 32 11.75 -6.12 9.48
C VAL A 32 11.22 -7.32 8.72
N LEU A 33 10.94 -7.12 7.43
CA LEU A 33 10.52 -8.17 6.51
C LEU A 33 11.66 -8.48 5.54
N LYS A 34 11.88 -9.77 5.25
CA LYS A 34 12.77 -10.16 4.15
C LYS A 34 12.15 -9.66 2.86
N LYS A 35 12.88 -8.83 2.12
CA LYS A 35 12.51 -8.51 0.75
C LYS A 35 12.80 -9.74 -0.10
N GLU A 36 11.76 -10.53 -0.37
CA GLU A 36 11.85 -11.51 -1.46
C GLU A 36 12.14 -10.74 -2.75
N LYS A 37 13.05 -11.25 -3.59
CA LYS A 37 13.22 -10.69 -4.94
C LYS A 37 11.83 -10.78 -5.57
N ASN A 38 11.25 -9.64 -5.93
CA ASN A 38 9.92 -9.53 -6.49
C ASN A 38 9.70 -10.56 -7.62
N ASP A 39 9.04 -11.67 -7.28
CA ASP A 39 8.07 -12.32 -8.16
C ASP A 39 6.67 -12.10 -7.55
N PHE A 40 6.47 -11.05 -6.75
CA PHE A 40 5.12 -10.55 -6.49
C PHE A 40 4.63 -9.86 -7.77
N GLU A 41 4.25 -10.69 -8.72
CA GLU A 41 3.46 -10.29 -9.87
C GLU A 41 2.04 -10.04 -9.35
N ILE A 42 1.57 -8.80 -9.49
CA ILE A 42 0.17 -8.50 -9.24
C ILE A 42 -0.64 -9.41 -10.19
N PRO A 43 -1.52 -10.29 -9.67
CA PRO A 43 -2.31 -11.16 -10.52
C PRO A 43 -3.07 -10.34 -11.55
N GLN A 44 -3.11 -10.82 -12.80
CA GLN A 44 -3.70 -10.08 -13.92
C GLN A 44 -5.14 -9.64 -13.64
N PHE A 45 -5.92 -10.45 -12.90
CA PHE A 45 -7.29 -10.11 -12.53
C PHE A 45 -7.38 -8.82 -11.69
N GLN A 46 -6.44 -8.57 -10.79
CA GLN A 46 -6.42 -7.34 -9.97
C GLN A 46 -6.11 -6.12 -10.85
N ILE A 47 -5.19 -6.28 -11.80
CA ILE A 47 -4.85 -5.23 -12.77
C ILE A 47 -6.07 -4.92 -13.64
N ASP A 48 -6.78 -5.95 -14.10
CA ASP A 48 -7.94 -5.80 -14.97
C ASP A 48 -9.12 -5.16 -14.22
N GLU A 49 -9.35 -5.52 -12.95
CA GLU A 49 -10.39 -4.92 -12.11
C GLU A 49 -10.16 -3.42 -11.85
N VAL A 50 -8.90 -3.03 -11.61
CA VAL A 50 -8.52 -1.62 -11.46
C VAL A 50 -8.69 -0.87 -12.79
N ARG A 51 -8.32 -1.49 -13.91
CA ARG A 51 -8.46 -0.88 -15.25
C ARG A 51 -9.93 -0.66 -15.61
N GLU A 52 -10.78 -1.66 -15.36
CA GLU A 52 -12.22 -1.55 -15.61
C GLU A 52 -12.86 -0.45 -14.76
N ARG A 53 -12.52 -0.38 -13.47
CA ARG A 53 -12.98 0.70 -12.58
C ARG A 53 -12.54 2.07 -13.07
N HIS A 54 -11.29 2.21 -13.49
CA HIS A 54 -10.75 3.45 -14.03
C HIS A 54 -11.47 3.89 -15.32
N GLU A 55 -11.74 2.97 -16.24
CA GLU A 55 -12.50 3.26 -17.47
C GLU A 55 -13.95 3.65 -17.18
N LYS A 56 -14.61 2.98 -16.22
CA LYS A 56 -15.97 3.33 -15.78
C LYS A 56 -16.01 4.73 -15.18
N TYR A 57 -15.05 5.07 -14.32
CA TYR A 57 -14.92 6.40 -13.74
C TYR A 57 -14.66 7.49 -14.78
N LEU A 58 -13.75 7.26 -15.73
CA LEU A 58 -13.47 8.22 -16.81
C LEU A 58 -14.72 8.52 -17.67
N LYS A 59 -15.57 7.51 -17.90
CA LYS A 59 -16.81 7.66 -18.67
C LYS A 59 -17.91 8.37 -17.87
N ASN A 60 -17.93 8.24 -16.55
CA ASN A 60 -18.89 8.92 -15.69
C ASN A 60 -18.27 9.22 -14.31
N PRO A 61 -17.63 10.40 -14.14
CA PRO A 61 -16.94 10.77 -12.91
C PRO A 61 -17.86 10.92 -11.69
N ASP A 62 -19.17 11.11 -11.91
CA ASP A 62 -20.16 11.19 -10.82
C ASP A 62 -20.53 9.80 -10.27
N ASN A 63 -20.08 8.72 -10.92
CA ASN A 63 -20.33 7.33 -10.52
C ASN A 63 -19.27 6.80 -9.53
N VAL A 64 -18.65 7.68 -8.75
CA VAL A 64 -17.77 7.28 -7.65
C VAL A 64 -18.63 6.68 -6.55
N ILE A 65 -18.48 5.38 -6.37
CA ILE A 65 -19.01 4.70 -5.19
C ILE A 65 -18.29 5.32 -3.99
N SER A 66 -19.07 5.85 -3.05
CA SER A 66 -18.53 6.33 -1.78
C SER A 66 -17.80 5.18 -1.09
N MET A 67 -16.70 5.46 -0.38
CA MET A 67 -15.97 4.42 0.35
C MET A 67 -16.87 3.64 1.31
N ASN A 68 -17.95 4.27 1.82
CA ASN A 68 -18.96 3.60 2.65
C ASN A 68 -19.82 2.59 1.89
N ASP A 69 -20.14 2.86 0.63
CA ASP A 69 -20.97 1.97 -0.19
C ASP A 69 -20.12 0.79 -0.69
N PHE A 70 -18.85 1.03 -1.00
CA PHE A 70 -17.88 -0.03 -1.30
C PHE A 70 -17.70 -1.01 -0.12
N LEU A 71 -17.55 -0.48 1.10
CA LEU A 71 -17.42 -1.32 2.30
C LEU A 71 -18.70 -2.16 2.54
N LYS A 72 -19.88 -1.61 2.28
CA LYS A 72 -21.14 -2.37 2.38
C LYS A 72 -21.26 -3.47 1.32
N GLU A 73 -20.82 -3.23 0.09
CA GLU A 73 -20.81 -4.27 -0.95
C GLU A 73 -19.91 -5.44 -0.54
N LEU A 74 -18.70 -5.16 -0.03
CA LEU A 74 -17.78 -6.19 0.47
C LEU A 74 -18.36 -6.99 1.64
N GLU A 75 -19.08 -6.34 2.55
CA GLU A 75 -19.76 -7.04 3.66
C GLU A 75 -20.88 -7.97 3.20
N ASN A 76 -21.52 -7.68 2.06
CA ASN A 76 -22.59 -8.51 1.51
C ASN A 76 -22.08 -9.70 0.66
N ASP A 77 -20.84 -9.61 0.14
CA ASP A 77 -20.19 -10.65 -0.64
C ASP A 77 -19.44 -11.70 0.21
N LEU A 78 -19.37 -11.50 1.54
CA LEU A 78 -18.76 -12.39 2.54
C LEU A 78 -19.79 -13.25 3.27
#